data_AF-A0A1F9JUR7-F1
#
_entry.id   AF-A0A1F9JUR7-F1
#
_cell.length_a   1.000
_cell.length_b   1.000
_cell.length_c   1.000
_cell.angle_alpha   90.00
_cell.angle_beta   90.00
_cell.angle_gamma   90.00
#
_symmetry.space_group_name_H-M   'P 1'
#
loop_
_entity.id
_entity.type
_entity.pdbx_description
1 polymer ?
#
loop_
_entity_poly.entity_id
_entity_poly.type
_entity_poly.pdbx_seq_one_letter_code
_entity_poly.pdbx_strand_id
1 'polypeptide(L)'
;MKPPREIVQTILQELRGSLYRIYRSIFRGSYPATLRQQLGVVVNNLVLHVHPTRVYRRSIRPAGTFGLGLICFYLFVIEWITGVYLMFYYEPSVSAAYGRIQDLDSVVTFGRVVRNVHRWGAEAMVVFVFLHMCRVFYTGAYKPPREFNWVLGVILLLLTLALSFTGYLLPWDQLSFWAVTVGTNIASYAPVLGPKFRFLLLGGDTVGSEALLRFYTLHVIAVPTVAALLINYHIWRVIKDGGLARPPQQEPQSADGVVPTFPLVVYMELLVFVVVTVGLLVVSLLFNAPLEEEANPLQPSNPSKAPWYFLGLQELVSYSAFWGGVMVPTVLTLFLLVLPYIDRGPDGVGEWFARKRLGMIILWSLLLIGIVVTILIGVYFRGPNWNFYWPWNAWPGPD
;
A
#
# COMPACT_ATOMS: atom_id res chain seq x y z
N MET A 1 -65.84 -8.44 2.24
CA MET A 1 -64.43 -8.63 1.83
C MET A 1 -63.90 -7.28 1.38
N LYS A 2 -62.72 -6.85 1.86
CA LYS A 2 -62.11 -5.60 1.38
C LYS A 2 -61.79 -5.74 -0.12
N PRO A 3 -62.00 -4.70 -0.94
CA PRO A 3 -61.64 -4.74 -2.35
C PRO A 3 -60.14 -5.03 -2.51
N PRO A 4 -59.72 -5.81 -3.52
CA PRO A 4 -58.33 -6.23 -3.69
C PRO A 4 -57.31 -5.08 -3.66
N ARG A 5 -57.70 -3.89 -4.13
CA ARG A 5 -56.86 -2.68 -4.10
C ARG A 5 -56.56 -2.16 -2.69
N GLU A 6 -57.53 -2.23 -1.77
CA GLU A 6 -57.32 -1.82 -0.37
C GLU A 6 -56.41 -2.79 0.37
N ILE A 7 -56.50 -4.09 0.05
CA ILE A 7 -55.60 -5.11 0.61
C ILE A 7 -54.16 -4.82 0.17
N VAL A 8 -53.94 -4.55 -1.13
CA VAL A 8 -52.61 -4.22 -1.67
C VAL A 8 -52.05 -2.94 -1.05
N GLN A 9 -52.85 -1.88 -0.90
CA GLN A 9 -52.39 -0.63 -0.28
C GLN A 9 -52.04 -0.81 1.20
N THR A 10 -52.81 -1.62 1.93
CA THR A 10 -52.54 -1.95 3.33
C THR A 10 -51.20 -2.69 3.44
N ILE A 11 -50.98 -3.71 2.61
CA ILE A 11 -49.72 -4.48 2.58
C ILE A 11 -48.53 -3.57 2.24
N LEU A 12 -48.67 -2.67 1.26
CA LEU A 12 -47.59 -1.72 0.90
C LEU A 12 -47.28 -0.73 2.03
N GLN A 13 -48.28 -0.26 2.77
CA GLN A 13 -48.07 0.59 3.95
C GLN A 13 -47.39 -0.16 5.09
N GLU A 14 -47.79 -1.40 5.36
CA GLU A 14 -47.16 -2.25 6.39
C GLU A 14 -45.72 -2.60 6.02
N LEU A 15 -45.46 -2.92 4.75
CA LEU A 15 -44.11 -3.12 4.22
C LEU A 15 -43.27 -1.86 4.37
N ARG A 16 -43.78 -0.70 3.95
CA ARG A 16 -43.07 0.58 4.08
C ARG A 16 -42.80 0.92 5.54
N GLY A 17 -43.77 0.69 6.43
CA GLY A 17 -43.62 0.90 7.86
C GLY A 17 -42.60 -0.05 8.49
N SER A 18 -42.59 -1.32 8.07
CA SER A 18 -41.63 -2.33 8.54
C SER A 18 -40.22 -2.02 8.05
N LEU A 19 -40.06 -1.67 6.77
CA LEU A 19 -38.79 -1.20 6.20
C LEU A 19 -38.29 0.06 6.90
N TYR A 20 -39.18 1.00 7.22
CA TYR A 20 -38.83 2.21 7.97
C TYR A 20 -38.39 1.89 9.42
N ARG A 21 -39.06 0.94 10.10
CA ARG A 21 -38.64 0.48 11.44
C ARG A 21 -37.29 -0.24 11.40
N ILE A 22 -37.07 -1.10 10.41
CA ILE A 22 -35.77 -1.75 10.19
C ILE A 22 -34.70 -0.69 9.98
N TYR A 23 -34.93 0.27 9.07
CA TYR A 23 -34.03 1.39 8.83
C TYR A 23 -33.73 2.19 10.11
N ARG A 24 -34.75 2.58 10.88
CA ARG A 24 -34.61 3.31 12.16
C ARG A 24 -33.92 2.51 13.26
N SER A 25 -34.03 1.18 13.22
CA SER A 25 -33.38 0.29 14.20
C SER A 25 -31.86 0.25 14.01
N ILE A 26 -31.41 0.32 12.74
CA ILE A 26 -30.00 0.36 12.33
C ILE A 26 -29.46 1.80 12.39
N PHE A 27 -30.18 2.76 11.83
CA PHE A 27 -29.83 4.18 11.80
C PHE A 27 -30.71 4.96 12.76
N ARG A 28 -30.22 5.11 14.00
CA ARG A 28 -30.93 5.83 15.06
C ARG A 28 -30.69 7.34 14.95
N GLY A 29 -31.72 8.11 14.62
CA GLY A 29 -31.71 9.58 14.64
C GLY A 29 -32.13 10.25 13.33
N SER A 30 -32.44 11.54 13.40
CA SER A 30 -32.60 12.41 12.22
C SER A 30 -31.24 12.96 11.77
N TYR A 31 -31.14 13.45 10.53
CA TYR A 31 -29.91 14.08 10.04
C TYR A 31 -29.47 15.21 11.00
N PRO A 32 -28.19 15.26 11.40
CA PRO A 32 -27.74 16.15 12.46
C PRO A 32 -27.72 17.60 11.96
N ALA A 33 -28.67 18.41 12.45
CA ALA A 33 -28.82 19.81 12.08
C ALA A 33 -27.98 20.76 12.94
N THR A 34 -27.54 20.30 14.12
CA THR A 34 -26.77 21.10 15.08
C THR A 34 -25.38 20.50 15.33
N LEU A 35 -24.42 21.34 15.72
CA LEU A 35 -23.05 20.90 16.04
C LEU A 35 -23.04 19.79 17.10
N ARG A 36 -23.86 19.90 18.15
CA ARG A 36 -23.96 18.88 19.21
C ARG A 36 -24.39 17.52 18.65
N GLN A 37 -25.36 17.51 17.73
CA GLN A 37 -25.81 16.29 17.07
C GLN A 37 -24.72 15.72 16.16
N GLN A 38 -24.00 16.56 15.40
CA GLN A 38 -22.91 16.14 14.52
C GLN A 38 -21.77 15.46 15.31
N LEU A 39 -21.38 16.04 16.46
CA LEU A 39 -20.38 15.44 17.34
C LEU A 39 -20.91 14.14 17.97
N GLY A 40 -22.19 14.09 18.33
CA GLY A 40 -22.85 12.90 18.85
C GLY A 40 -22.88 11.74 17.85
N VAL A 41 -22.97 12.01 16.54
CA VAL A 41 -22.88 10.97 15.50
C VAL A 41 -21.52 10.29 15.51
N VAL A 42 -20.43 11.03 15.70
CA VAL A 42 -19.08 10.47 15.75
C VAL A 42 -18.87 9.66 17.03
N VAL A 43 -19.26 10.20 18.18
CA VAL A 43 -19.03 9.57 19.50
C VAL A 43 -19.90 8.34 19.73
N ASN A 44 -21.16 8.36 19.28
CA ASN A 44 -22.12 7.30 19.58
C ASN A 44 -22.20 6.21 18.50
N ASN A 45 -21.28 6.22 17.52
CA ASN A 45 -21.27 5.28 16.41
C ASN A 45 -20.02 4.39 16.46
N LEU A 46 -20.23 3.08 16.43
CA LEU A 46 -19.14 2.09 16.49
C LEU A 46 -18.14 2.20 15.34
N VAL A 47 -18.55 2.66 14.15
CA VAL A 47 -17.62 2.83 13.02
C VAL A 47 -16.93 4.18 13.12
N LEU A 48 -17.67 5.26 13.39
CA LEU A 48 -17.12 6.62 13.39
C LEU A 48 -16.36 6.99 14.67
N HIS A 49 -16.41 6.18 15.73
CA HIS A 49 -15.62 6.45 16.94
C HIS A 49 -14.10 6.45 16.68
N VAL A 50 -13.66 5.83 15.58
CA VAL A 50 -12.27 5.85 15.14
C VAL A 50 -11.87 7.18 14.53
N HIS A 51 -12.80 8.12 14.33
CA HIS A 51 -12.50 9.47 13.86
C HIS A 51 -12.43 10.46 15.03
N PRO A 52 -11.61 11.52 14.93
CA PRO A 52 -11.75 12.65 15.84
C PRO A 52 -13.13 13.31 15.61
N THR A 53 -13.70 13.92 16.64
CA THR A 53 -15.00 14.62 16.51
C THR A 53 -14.91 15.90 15.68
N ARG A 54 -13.72 16.52 15.67
CA ARG A 54 -13.41 17.72 14.89
C ARG A 54 -12.03 17.61 14.26
N VAL A 55 -11.86 18.24 13.10
CA VAL A 55 -10.57 18.37 12.42
C VAL A 55 -10.28 19.81 12.07
N TYR A 56 -9.01 20.16 11.91
CA TYR A 56 -8.63 21.50 11.48
C TYR A 56 -8.97 21.71 10.00
N ARG A 57 -9.53 22.87 9.67
CA ARG A 57 -9.93 23.22 8.29
C ARG A 57 -8.77 23.27 7.29
N ARG A 58 -7.54 23.46 7.76
CA ARG A 58 -6.35 23.37 6.89
C ARG A 58 -6.02 21.94 6.53
N SER A 59 -6.26 21.00 7.44
CA SER A 59 -5.90 19.59 7.29
C SER A 59 -6.73 18.87 6.22
N ILE A 60 -7.92 19.39 5.89
CA ILE A 60 -8.78 18.88 4.82
C ILE A 60 -8.42 19.45 3.44
N ARG A 61 -7.51 20.42 3.34
CA ARG A 61 -7.11 20.98 2.04
C ARG A 61 -6.32 19.95 1.25
N PRO A 62 -6.65 19.69 -0.04
CA PRO A 62 -5.95 18.69 -0.85
C PRO A 62 -4.44 18.91 -0.91
N ALA A 63 -3.97 20.16 -1.06
CA ALA A 63 -2.55 20.49 -1.14
C ALA A 63 -1.75 20.18 0.16
N GLY A 64 -2.42 19.90 1.28
CA GLY A 64 -1.77 19.55 2.53
C GLY A 64 -1.20 18.13 2.51
N THR A 65 -2.03 17.14 2.18
CA THR A 65 -1.70 15.70 2.26
C THR A 65 -1.81 14.96 0.95
N PHE A 66 -2.47 15.56 -0.05
CA PHE A 66 -2.93 14.90 -1.28
C PHE A 66 -3.76 13.63 -1.03
N GLY A 67 -4.31 13.48 0.19
CA GLY A 67 -5.01 12.25 0.59
C GLY A 67 -4.12 11.00 0.64
N LEU A 68 -2.79 11.11 0.53
CA LEU A 68 -1.88 9.97 0.30
C LEU A 68 -2.01 8.86 1.36
N GLY A 69 -2.09 9.23 2.65
CA GLY A 69 -2.26 8.25 3.72
C GLY A 69 -3.59 7.50 3.65
N LEU A 70 -4.65 8.19 3.23
CA LEU A 70 -5.97 7.61 3.05
C LEU A 70 -6.03 6.73 1.80
N ILE A 71 -5.38 7.14 0.71
CA ILE A 71 -5.22 6.33 -0.49
C ILE A 71 -4.49 5.02 -0.14
N CYS A 72 -3.39 5.08 0.63
CA CYS A 72 -2.67 3.88 1.07
C CYS A 72 -3.58 2.93 1.88
N PHE A 73 -4.38 3.47 2.81
CA PHE A 73 -5.34 2.68 3.58
C PHE A 73 -6.38 2.00 2.69
N TYR A 74 -6.97 2.73 1.73
CA TYR A 74 -7.96 2.16 0.83
C TYR A 74 -7.39 1.15 -0.15
N LEU A 75 -6.18 1.37 -0.66
CA LEU A 75 -5.47 0.38 -1.46
C LEU A 75 -5.30 -0.91 -0.65
N PHE A 76 -4.84 -0.84 0.60
CA PHE A 76 -4.73 -2.02 1.45
C PHE A 76 -6.07 -2.75 1.66
N VAL A 77 -7.16 -2.01 1.88
CA VAL A 77 -8.50 -2.62 2.03
C VAL A 77 -8.96 -3.29 0.72
N ILE A 78 -8.74 -2.64 -0.42
CA ILE A 78 -9.05 -3.21 -1.74
C ILE A 78 -8.24 -4.49 -1.96
N GLU A 79 -6.92 -4.45 -1.73
CA GLU A 79 -6.02 -5.60 -1.84
C GLU A 79 -6.45 -6.76 -0.94
N TRP A 80 -6.88 -6.48 0.30
CA TRP A 80 -7.41 -7.52 1.18
C TRP A 80 -8.66 -8.16 0.60
N ILE A 81 -9.65 -7.35 0.20
CA ILE A 81 -10.92 -7.85 -0.34
C ILE A 81 -10.71 -8.67 -1.62
N THR A 82 -9.90 -8.15 -2.55
CA THR A 82 -9.59 -8.86 -3.79
C THR A 82 -8.75 -10.12 -3.52
N GLY A 83 -7.81 -10.08 -2.58
CA GLY A 83 -7.02 -11.23 -2.17
C GLY A 83 -7.89 -12.36 -1.62
N VAL A 84 -8.83 -12.05 -0.72
CA VAL A 84 -9.79 -13.05 -0.19
C VAL A 84 -10.65 -13.65 -1.30
N TYR A 85 -11.09 -12.85 -2.27
CA TYR A 85 -11.81 -13.37 -3.42
C TYR A 85 -10.95 -14.35 -4.24
N LEU A 86 -9.70 -14.00 -4.53
CA LEU A 86 -8.78 -14.83 -5.32
C LEU A 86 -8.46 -16.15 -4.60
N MET A 87 -8.40 -16.16 -3.27
CA MET A 87 -8.18 -17.38 -2.48
C MET A 87 -9.22 -18.47 -2.72
N PHE A 88 -10.46 -18.13 -3.08
CA PHE A 88 -11.50 -19.14 -3.35
C PHE A 88 -11.19 -19.97 -4.61
N TYR A 89 -10.32 -19.48 -5.49
CA TYR A 89 -10.01 -20.10 -6.79
C TYR A 89 -8.55 -20.52 -6.94
N TYR A 90 -7.68 -20.09 -6.03
CA TYR A 90 -6.24 -20.33 -6.10
C TYR A 90 -5.81 -21.55 -5.28
N GLU A 91 -4.88 -22.33 -5.84
CA GLU A 91 -4.29 -23.50 -5.21
C GLU A 91 -2.75 -23.32 -5.13
N PRO A 92 -2.15 -23.28 -3.92
CA PRO A 92 -0.72 -23.03 -3.74
C PRO A 92 0.11 -24.31 -3.96
N SER A 93 -0.01 -24.94 -5.13
CA SER A 93 0.77 -26.12 -5.52
C SER A 93 1.49 -25.87 -6.85
N VAL A 94 2.74 -26.33 -6.99
CA VAL A 94 3.54 -26.09 -8.20
C VAL A 94 2.87 -26.65 -9.46
N SER A 95 2.12 -27.75 -9.33
CA SER A 95 1.41 -28.40 -10.44
C SER A 95 0.13 -27.69 -10.87
N ALA A 96 -0.44 -26.81 -10.05
CA ALA A 96 -1.74 -26.19 -10.33
C ALA A 96 -1.71 -24.65 -10.32
N ALA A 97 -0.78 -24.03 -9.60
CA ALA A 97 -0.78 -22.59 -9.33
C ALA A 97 -0.91 -21.75 -10.60
N TYR A 98 -0.07 -22.01 -11.60
CA TYR A 98 -0.12 -21.30 -12.88
C TYR A 98 -1.46 -21.50 -13.60
N GLY A 99 -1.93 -22.74 -13.69
CA GLY A 99 -3.24 -23.08 -14.27
C GLY A 99 -4.41 -22.37 -13.56
N ARG A 100 -4.37 -22.22 -12.23
CA ARG A 100 -5.40 -21.45 -11.49
C ARG A 100 -5.40 -19.97 -11.83
N ILE A 101 -4.24 -19.39 -12.13
CA ILE A 101 -4.18 -18.00 -12.61
C ILE A 101 -4.78 -17.88 -14.02
N GLN A 102 -4.57 -18.88 -14.88
CA GLN A 102 -5.20 -18.92 -16.20
C GLN A 102 -6.73 -19.10 -16.11
N ASP A 103 -7.20 -19.94 -15.17
CA ASP A 103 -8.63 -20.10 -14.88
C ASP A 103 -9.26 -18.78 -14.42
N LEU A 104 -8.55 -18.00 -13.59
CA LEU A 104 -9.00 -16.66 -13.19
C LEU A 104 -9.15 -15.73 -14.39
N ASP A 105 -8.26 -15.81 -15.38
CA ASP A 105 -8.31 -14.94 -16.57
C ASP A 105 -9.46 -15.33 -17.52
N SER A 106 -9.75 -16.62 -17.64
CA SER A 106 -10.57 -17.17 -18.73
C SER A 106 -11.90 -17.82 -18.33
N VAL A 107 -12.01 -18.36 -17.11
CA VAL A 107 -13.16 -19.17 -16.67
C VAL A 107 -13.95 -18.49 -15.55
N VAL A 108 -13.27 -17.90 -14.57
CA VAL A 108 -13.91 -17.34 -13.38
C VAL A 108 -14.64 -16.04 -13.72
N THR A 109 -15.91 -15.94 -13.31
CA THR A 109 -16.72 -14.73 -13.55
C THR A 109 -16.12 -13.54 -12.81
N PHE A 110 -15.77 -12.47 -13.54
CA PHE A 110 -14.99 -11.33 -13.06
C PHE A 110 -13.56 -11.64 -12.58
N GLY A 111 -13.07 -12.88 -12.74
CA GLY A 111 -11.75 -13.31 -12.25
C GLY A 111 -10.62 -12.44 -12.79
N ARG A 112 -10.58 -12.21 -14.11
CA ARG A 112 -9.58 -11.34 -14.75
C ARG A 112 -9.56 -9.94 -14.16
N VAL A 113 -10.74 -9.34 -13.97
CA VAL A 113 -10.85 -7.97 -13.45
C VAL A 113 -10.34 -7.93 -12.02
N VAL A 114 -10.74 -8.88 -11.17
CA VAL A 114 -10.29 -8.92 -9.77
C VAL A 114 -8.78 -9.19 -9.67
N ARG A 115 -8.25 -10.11 -10.49
CA ARG A 115 -6.81 -10.36 -10.62
C ARG A 115 -6.06 -9.08 -11.00
N ASN A 116 -6.56 -8.35 -12.00
CA ASN A 116 -5.95 -7.10 -12.44
C ASN A 116 -6.02 -6.02 -11.37
N VAL A 117 -7.15 -5.87 -10.68
CA VAL A 117 -7.29 -4.92 -9.57
C VAL A 117 -6.28 -5.23 -8.48
N HIS A 118 -6.12 -6.50 -8.08
CA HIS A 118 -5.14 -6.92 -7.08
C HIS A 118 -3.70 -6.65 -7.56
N ARG A 119 -3.35 -7.03 -8.79
CA ARG A 119 -1.99 -6.83 -9.30
C ARG A 119 -1.64 -5.34 -9.45
N TRP A 120 -2.51 -4.54 -10.07
CA TRP A 120 -2.29 -3.10 -10.24
C TRP A 120 -2.43 -2.32 -8.94
N GLY A 121 -3.30 -2.76 -8.04
CA GLY A 121 -3.47 -2.18 -6.71
C GLY A 121 -2.24 -2.39 -5.84
N ALA A 122 -1.60 -3.56 -5.91
CA ALA A 122 -0.31 -3.80 -5.27
C ALA A 122 0.79 -2.85 -5.78
N GLU A 123 0.89 -2.64 -7.10
CA GLU A 123 1.85 -1.69 -7.69
C GLU A 123 1.55 -0.23 -7.28
N ALA A 124 0.27 0.15 -7.31
CA ALA A 124 -0.18 1.45 -6.83
C ALA A 124 0.16 1.64 -5.34
N MET A 125 -0.02 0.62 -4.51
CA MET A 125 0.26 0.71 -3.07
C MET A 125 1.74 1.01 -2.82
N VAL A 126 2.67 0.36 -3.53
CA VAL A 126 4.10 0.68 -3.42
C VAL A 126 4.37 2.14 -3.79
N VAL A 127 3.81 2.63 -4.90
CA VAL A 127 3.96 4.02 -5.34
C VAL A 127 3.39 5.01 -4.31
N PHE A 128 2.16 4.79 -3.86
CA PHE A 128 1.47 5.72 -2.96
C PHE A 128 2.08 5.72 -1.55
N VAL A 129 2.56 4.59 -1.04
CA VAL A 129 3.30 4.54 0.23
C VAL A 129 4.63 5.30 0.09
N PHE A 130 5.36 5.12 -1.01
CA PHE A 130 6.58 5.89 -1.27
C PHE A 130 6.30 7.40 -1.34
N LEU A 131 5.26 7.83 -2.07
CA LEU A 131 4.84 9.23 -2.12
C LEU A 131 4.40 9.75 -0.75
N HIS A 132 3.72 8.94 0.05
CA HIS A 132 3.31 9.28 1.41
C HIS A 132 4.54 9.55 2.30
N MET A 133 5.56 8.68 2.24
CA MET A 133 6.82 8.86 2.95
C MET A 133 7.52 10.15 2.53
N CYS A 134 7.62 10.41 1.23
CA CYS A 134 8.18 11.66 0.69
C CYS A 134 7.44 12.89 1.21
N ARG A 135 6.10 12.89 1.17
CA ARG A 135 5.29 14.00 1.67
C ARG A 135 5.55 14.26 3.16
N VAL A 136 5.58 13.21 3.98
CA VAL A 136 5.82 13.33 5.42
C VAL A 136 7.23 13.88 5.68
N PHE A 137 8.23 13.46 4.91
CA PHE A 137 9.58 14.01 4.98
C PHE A 137 9.61 15.50 4.59
N TYR A 138 9.12 15.86 3.41
CA TYR A 138 9.19 17.25 2.91
C TYR A 138 8.43 18.24 3.78
N THR A 139 7.35 17.79 4.42
CA THR A 139 6.58 18.61 5.37
C THR A 139 7.06 18.51 6.82
N GLY A 140 8.09 17.70 7.11
CA GLY A 140 8.62 17.55 8.48
C GLY A 140 7.58 17.00 9.45
N ALA A 141 6.61 16.23 8.96
CA ALA A 141 5.49 15.76 9.76
C ALA A 141 5.86 14.57 10.68
N TYR A 142 7.08 14.03 10.56
CA TYR A 142 7.64 13.02 11.45
C TYR A 142 8.17 13.58 12.78
N LYS A 143 8.31 14.91 12.88
CA LYS A 143 8.86 15.62 14.04
C LYS A 143 7.97 15.48 15.29
N PRO A 144 8.48 15.82 16.49
CA PRO A 144 7.71 15.71 17.73
C PRO A 144 6.30 16.32 17.65
N PRO A 145 5.26 15.66 18.20
CA PRO A 145 5.26 14.40 18.97
C PRO A 145 5.00 13.13 18.12
N ARG A 146 5.35 13.13 16.83
CA ARG A 146 5.00 12.06 15.86
C ARG A 146 6.17 11.13 15.51
N GLU A 147 7.24 11.14 16.30
CA GLU A 147 8.46 10.38 16.04
C GLU A 147 8.18 8.89 15.94
N PHE A 148 7.43 8.36 16.90
CA PHE A 148 7.06 6.95 16.91
C PHE A 148 6.14 6.59 15.74
N ASN A 149 5.24 7.51 15.36
CA ASN A 149 4.35 7.27 14.23
C ASN A 149 5.11 7.20 12.90
N TRP A 150 6.22 7.93 12.77
CA TRP A 150 7.14 7.79 11.64
C TRP A 150 7.85 6.44 11.63
N VAL A 151 8.35 5.96 12.78
CA VAL A 151 8.94 4.62 12.89
C VAL A 151 7.94 3.54 12.45
N LEU A 152 6.67 3.64 12.87
CA LEU A 152 5.61 2.77 12.36
C LEU A 152 5.44 2.89 10.85
N GLY A 153 5.50 4.10 10.29
CA GLY A 153 5.44 4.33 8.85
C GLY A 153 6.59 3.65 8.09
N VAL A 154 7.81 3.67 8.64
CA VAL A 154 8.96 2.94 8.08
C VAL A 154 8.75 1.44 8.13
N ILE A 155 8.24 0.90 9.25
CA ILE A 155 7.91 -0.52 9.37
C ILE A 155 6.80 -0.90 8.37
N LEU A 156 5.77 -0.07 8.21
CA LEU A 156 4.69 -0.27 7.25
C LEU A 156 5.19 -0.23 5.81
N LEU A 157 6.14 0.65 5.47
CA LEU A 157 6.83 0.63 4.18
C LEU A 157 7.50 -0.72 3.93
N LEU A 158 8.25 -1.25 4.90
CA LEU A 158 8.90 -2.56 4.78
C LEU A 158 7.87 -3.70 4.64
N LEU A 159 6.75 -3.62 5.37
CA LEU A 159 5.66 -4.58 5.24
C LEU A 159 4.94 -4.49 3.90
N THR A 160 4.78 -3.30 3.31
CA THR A 160 4.24 -3.14 1.95
C THR A 160 5.15 -3.80 0.91
N LEU A 161 6.48 -3.61 1.04
CA LEU A 161 7.45 -4.30 0.19
C LEU A 161 7.42 -5.83 0.40
N ALA A 162 7.27 -6.29 1.64
CA ALA A 162 7.14 -7.71 1.96
C ALA A 162 5.84 -8.32 1.41
N LEU A 163 4.71 -7.61 1.51
CA LEU A 163 3.43 -8.03 0.91
C LEU A 163 3.57 -8.18 -0.61
N SER A 164 4.13 -7.17 -1.27
CA SER A 164 4.33 -7.20 -2.72
C SER A 164 5.26 -8.34 -3.13
N PHE A 165 6.39 -8.52 -2.44
CA PHE A 165 7.35 -9.59 -2.74
C PHE A 165 6.80 -11.00 -2.51
N THR A 166 6.09 -11.22 -1.39
CA THR A 166 5.53 -12.54 -1.08
C THR A 166 4.38 -12.92 -2.01
N GLY A 167 3.57 -11.95 -2.43
CA GLY A 167 2.52 -12.15 -3.44
C GLY A 167 3.07 -12.35 -4.85
N TYR A 168 4.26 -11.81 -5.12
CA TYR A 168 4.90 -11.88 -6.43
C TYR A 168 5.17 -13.32 -6.88
N LEU A 169 5.43 -14.27 -5.96
CA LEU A 169 5.68 -15.68 -6.32
C LEU A 169 4.43 -16.43 -6.78
N LEU A 170 3.26 -16.02 -6.29
CA LEU A 170 2.04 -16.82 -6.37
C LEU A 170 1.55 -17.11 -7.80
N PRO A 171 1.75 -16.23 -8.80
CA PRO A 171 1.37 -16.57 -10.16
C PRO A 171 2.11 -17.76 -10.77
N TRP A 172 3.29 -18.07 -10.25
CA TRP A 172 4.16 -19.16 -10.73
C TRP A 172 4.52 -19.06 -12.23
N ASP A 173 4.69 -17.83 -12.73
CA ASP A 173 5.22 -17.56 -14.07
C ASP A 173 6.74 -17.31 -14.04
N GLN A 174 7.37 -17.23 -15.21
CA GLN A 174 8.81 -17.01 -15.35
C GLN A 174 9.30 -15.74 -14.63
N LEU A 175 8.62 -14.61 -14.83
CA LEU A 175 8.93 -13.35 -14.15
C LEU A 175 8.92 -13.52 -12.63
N SER A 176 7.84 -14.07 -12.08
CA SER A 176 7.64 -14.30 -10.65
C SER A 176 8.72 -15.19 -10.04
N PHE A 177 9.00 -16.34 -10.67
CA PHE A 177 9.94 -17.33 -10.17
C PHE A 177 11.37 -16.79 -10.12
N TRP A 178 11.83 -16.15 -11.20
CA TRP A 178 13.19 -15.63 -11.28
C TRP A 178 13.38 -14.36 -10.45
N ALA A 179 12.37 -13.49 -10.37
CA ALA A 179 12.38 -12.33 -9.47
C ALA A 179 12.57 -12.73 -8.00
N VAL A 180 11.85 -13.76 -7.53
CA VAL A 180 11.95 -14.25 -6.16
C VAL A 180 13.27 -14.98 -5.92
N THR A 181 13.77 -15.72 -6.91
CA THR A 181 15.10 -16.34 -6.86
C THR A 181 16.19 -15.28 -6.68
N VAL A 182 16.17 -14.20 -7.48
CA VAL A 182 17.11 -13.07 -7.35
C VAL A 182 16.95 -12.39 -5.98
N GLY A 183 15.71 -12.06 -5.57
CA GLY A 183 15.46 -11.35 -4.32
C GLY A 183 15.91 -12.13 -3.08
N THR A 184 15.65 -13.43 -3.03
CA THR A 184 16.09 -14.29 -1.90
C THR A 184 17.61 -14.51 -1.90
N ASN A 185 18.25 -14.55 -3.07
CA ASN A 185 19.72 -14.56 -3.16
C ASN A 185 20.33 -13.25 -2.64
N ILE A 186 19.75 -12.09 -2.95
CA ILE A 186 20.19 -10.81 -2.38
C ILE A 186 20.08 -10.82 -0.85
N ALA A 187 18.96 -11.30 -0.31
CA ALA A 187 18.76 -11.42 1.14
C ALA A 187 19.79 -12.34 1.82
N SER A 188 20.33 -13.33 1.10
CA SER A 188 21.33 -14.25 1.65
C SER A 188 22.69 -13.60 1.95
N TYR A 189 22.97 -12.44 1.36
CA TYR A 189 24.21 -11.69 1.62
C TYR A 189 24.24 -11.06 3.02
N ALA A 190 23.10 -10.97 3.71
CA ALA A 190 23.05 -10.44 5.06
C ALA A 190 23.96 -11.27 6.01
N PRO A 191 24.83 -10.61 6.81
CA PRO A 191 25.80 -11.32 7.63
C PRO A 191 25.10 -12.15 8.71
N VAL A 192 25.74 -13.27 9.08
CA VAL A 192 25.33 -14.22 10.14
C VAL A 192 24.03 -14.99 9.86
N LEU A 193 22.95 -14.30 9.52
CA LEU A 193 21.61 -14.88 9.40
C LEU A 193 21.11 -15.01 7.95
N GLY A 194 21.74 -14.38 6.96
CA GLY A 194 21.28 -14.35 5.57
C GLY A 194 21.01 -15.74 4.97
N PRO A 195 21.99 -16.67 4.95
CA PRO A 195 21.79 -18.00 4.38
C PRO A 195 20.71 -18.81 5.13
N LYS A 196 20.66 -18.70 6.47
CA LYS A 196 19.66 -19.36 7.31
C LYS A 196 18.26 -18.79 7.04
N PHE A 197 18.14 -17.47 6.88
CA PHE A 197 16.89 -16.80 6.56
C PHE A 197 16.39 -17.19 5.17
N ARG A 198 17.27 -17.23 4.16
CA ARG A 198 16.93 -17.73 2.81
C ARG A 198 16.41 -19.16 2.87
N PHE A 199 17.13 -20.06 3.53
CA PHE A 199 16.72 -21.46 3.67
C PHE A 199 15.38 -21.59 4.42
N LEU A 200 15.16 -20.83 5.49
CA LEU A 200 13.90 -20.82 6.22
C LEU A 200 12.74 -20.31 5.35
N LEU A 201 12.98 -19.27 4.57
CA LEU A 201 11.97 -18.65 3.72
C LEU A 201 11.58 -19.56 2.55
N LEU A 202 12.55 -20.22 1.92
CA LEU A 202 12.33 -21.13 0.79
C LEU A 202 11.93 -22.54 1.20
N GLY A 203 12.34 -23.02 2.37
CA GLY A 203 12.18 -24.42 2.77
C GLY A 203 13.05 -25.41 2.01
N GLY A 204 14.09 -24.91 1.35
CA GLY A 204 15.07 -25.68 0.60
C GLY A 204 16.15 -24.75 0.03
N ASP A 205 17.00 -25.30 -0.82
CA ASP A 205 18.10 -24.55 -1.44
C ASP A 205 17.65 -23.73 -2.66
N THR A 206 16.49 -24.04 -3.22
CA THR A 206 15.91 -23.39 -4.41
C THR A 206 14.43 -23.07 -4.20
N VAL A 207 13.88 -22.22 -5.06
CA VAL A 207 12.44 -21.95 -5.10
C VAL A 207 11.71 -23.21 -5.59
N GLY A 208 10.71 -23.66 -4.83
CA GLY A 208 9.95 -24.88 -5.11
C GLY A 208 8.64 -24.92 -4.32
N SER A 209 8.05 -26.12 -4.16
CA SER A 209 6.75 -26.30 -3.51
C SER A 209 6.68 -25.76 -2.08
N GLU A 210 7.72 -26.01 -1.29
CA GLU A 210 7.82 -25.49 0.08
C GLU A 210 7.85 -23.96 0.12
N ALA A 211 8.57 -23.33 -0.81
CA ALA A 211 8.64 -21.89 -0.94
C ALA A 211 7.26 -21.32 -1.29
N LEU A 212 6.58 -21.91 -2.28
CA LEU A 212 5.26 -21.47 -2.71
C LEU A 212 4.23 -21.49 -1.57
N LEU A 213 4.17 -22.59 -0.82
CA LEU A 213 3.25 -22.72 0.32
C LEU A 213 3.54 -21.69 1.44
N ARG A 214 4.83 -21.46 1.75
CA ARG A 214 5.24 -20.47 2.76
C ARG A 214 4.94 -19.05 2.31
N PHE A 215 5.27 -18.71 1.07
CA PHE A 215 4.97 -17.39 0.49
C PHE A 215 3.47 -17.13 0.47
N TYR A 216 2.66 -18.13 0.10
CA TYR A 216 1.20 -18.04 0.18
C TYR A 216 0.73 -17.76 1.61
N THR A 217 1.21 -18.54 2.60
CA THR A 217 0.84 -18.35 4.01
C THR A 217 1.26 -16.97 4.55
N LEU A 218 2.47 -16.53 4.19
CA LEU A 218 2.98 -15.20 4.56
C LEU A 218 2.14 -14.10 3.92
N HIS A 219 1.88 -14.20 2.63
CA HIS A 219 1.20 -13.18 1.85
C HIS A 219 -0.27 -13.03 2.21
N VAL A 220 -0.95 -14.14 2.51
CA VAL A 220 -2.41 -14.14 2.70
C VAL A 220 -2.81 -13.92 4.15
N ILE A 221 -2.01 -14.41 5.12
CA ILE A 221 -2.39 -14.37 6.54
C ILE A 221 -1.38 -13.52 7.33
N ALA A 222 -0.11 -13.94 7.38
CA ALA A 222 0.81 -13.43 8.38
C ALA A 222 1.11 -11.93 8.19
N VAL A 223 1.58 -11.56 7.00
CA VAL A 223 2.00 -10.19 6.70
C VAL A 223 0.79 -9.23 6.65
N PRO A 224 -0.35 -9.54 6.00
CA PRO A 224 -1.52 -8.66 6.04
C PRO A 224 -2.06 -8.45 7.44
N THR A 225 -2.06 -9.48 8.30
CA THR A 225 -2.55 -9.34 9.68
C THR A 225 -1.68 -8.38 10.48
N VAL A 226 -0.35 -8.52 10.39
CA VAL A 226 0.58 -7.60 11.07
C VAL A 226 0.44 -6.19 10.51
N ALA A 227 0.37 -6.04 9.18
CA ALA A 227 0.16 -4.74 8.54
C ALA A 227 -1.16 -4.09 8.99
N ALA A 228 -2.26 -4.84 9.04
CA ALA A 228 -3.56 -4.35 9.48
C ALA A 228 -3.51 -3.82 10.92
N LEU A 229 -2.90 -4.57 11.85
CA LEU A 229 -2.76 -4.14 13.24
C LEU A 229 -1.94 -2.85 13.35
N LEU A 230 -0.82 -2.78 12.63
CA LEU A 230 0.04 -1.59 12.64
C LEU A 230 -0.59 -0.39 11.94
N ILE A 231 -1.34 -0.58 10.85
CA ILE A 231 -2.10 0.48 10.18
C ILE A 231 -3.14 1.08 11.13
N ASN A 232 -3.89 0.23 11.84
CA ASN A 232 -4.87 0.68 12.83
C ASN A 232 -4.19 1.50 13.94
N TYR A 233 -3.07 1.00 14.48
CA TYR A 233 -2.31 1.70 15.51
C TYR A 233 -1.70 3.01 14.99
N HIS A 234 -1.20 3.03 13.75
CA HIS A 234 -0.66 4.20 13.06
C HIS A 234 -1.72 5.30 12.89
N ILE A 235 -2.91 4.95 12.40
CA ILE A 235 -4.03 5.90 12.26
C ILE A 235 -4.48 6.41 13.64
N TRP A 236 -4.59 5.52 14.62
CA TRP A 236 -4.93 5.89 15.99
C TRP A 236 -3.94 6.88 16.59
N ARG A 237 -2.63 6.68 16.38
CA ARG A 237 -1.59 7.63 16.80
C ARG A 237 -1.75 8.99 16.16
N VAL A 238 -2.02 9.07 14.86
CA VAL A 238 -2.29 10.35 14.19
C VAL A 238 -3.42 11.12 14.89
N ILE A 239 -4.46 10.42 15.33
CA ILE A 239 -5.60 11.03 16.03
C ILE A 239 -5.20 11.51 17.43
N LYS A 240 -4.44 10.70 18.18
CA LYS A 240 -3.97 11.04 19.52
C LYS A 240 -2.94 12.16 19.53
N ASP A 241 -2.15 12.29 18.47
CA ASP A 241 -1.11 13.30 18.32
C ASP A 241 -1.65 14.64 17.77
N GLY A 242 -2.96 14.89 17.92
CA GLY A 242 -3.62 16.15 17.52
C GLY A 242 -3.87 16.27 16.00
N GLY A 243 -3.92 15.13 15.30
CA GLY A 243 -4.17 15.06 13.86
C GLY A 243 -2.93 15.35 13.02
N LEU A 244 -3.19 15.77 11.78
CA LEU A 244 -2.15 16.08 10.80
C LEU A 244 -1.23 17.23 11.26
N ALA A 245 0.06 17.12 10.95
CA ALA A 245 1.07 18.11 11.29
C ALA A 245 0.77 19.49 10.65
N ARG A 246 1.06 20.55 11.41
CA ARG A 246 0.74 21.95 11.08
C ARG A 246 1.88 22.88 11.55
N PRO A 247 2.05 24.04 10.92
CA PRO A 247 3.02 25.05 11.37
C PRO A 247 2.70 25.52 12.80
N PRO A 248 3.70 25.60 13.71
CA PRO A 248 3.48 25.98 15.11
C PRO A 248 2.85 27.37 15.28
N GLN A 249 3.15 28.30 14.38
CA GLN A 249 2.68 29.70 14.43
C GLN A 249 1.19 29.85 14.06
N GLN A 250 0.50 28.76 13.72
CA GLN A 250 -0.85 28.77 13.16
C GLN A 250 -1.81 27.89 13.97
N GLU A 251 -1.62 27.84 15.30
CA GLU A 251 -2.69 27.38 16.18
C GLU A 251 -3.92 28.27 15.97
N PRO A 252 -5.12 27.69 15.77
CA PRO A 252 -6.29 28.50 15.51
C PRO A 252 -6.63 29.32 16.75
N GLN A 253 -6.51 30.63 16.62
CA GLN A 253 -6.90 31.60 17.65
C GLN A 253 -8.43 31.73 17.79
N SER A 254 -9.21 31.14 16.86
CA SER A 254 -10.68 31.15 16.88
C SER A 254 -11.30 29.77 16.61
N ALA A 255 -12.56 29.61 17.01
CA ALA A 255 -13.36 28.40 16.78
C ALA A 255 -13.56 28.07 15.28
N ASP A 256 -13.37 29.05 14.39
CA ASP A 256 -13.53 28.90 12.92
C ASP A 256 -12.41 28.08 12.27
N GLY A 257 -11.33 27.79 13.00
CA GLY A 257 -10.21 26.99 12.53
C GLY A 257 -10.47 25.47 12.51
N VAL A 258 -11.56 25.01 13.12
CA VAL A 258 -11.95 23.60 13.22
C VAL A 258 -13.34 23.35 12.65
N VAL A 259 -13.52 22.19 12.01
CA VAL A 259 -14.79 21.74 11.44
C VAL A 259 -15.19 20.37 12.01
N PRO A 260 -16.48 20.08 12.16
CA PRO A 260 -16.93 18.76 12.58
C PRO A 260 -16.58 17.71 11.51
N THR A 261 -16.20 16.51 11.93
CA THR A 261 -15.85 15.41 11.03
C THR A 261 -17.06 14.94 10.24
N PHE A 262 -18.18 14.72 10.92
CA PHE A 262 -19.44 14.40 10.26
C PHE A 262 -20.22 15.68 9.95
N PRO A 263 -20.75 15.85 8.72
CA PRO A 263 -20.68 14.91 7.59
C PRO A 263 -19.47 15.12 6.66
N LEU A 264 -18.83 16.29 6.74
CA LEU A 264 -17.91 16.79 5.70
C LEU A 264 -16.72 15.86 5.44
N VAL A 265 -15.95 15.53 6.48
CA VAL A 265 -14.74 14.72 6.36
C VAL A 265 -15.10 13.31 5.91
N VAL A 266 -16.16 12.73 6.47
CA VAL A 266 -16.64 11.39 6.09
C VAL A 266 -16.99 11.32 4.59
N TYR A 267 -17.66 12.34 4.05
CA TYR A 267 -17.95 12.39 2.61
C TYR A 267 -16.71 12.61 1.76
N MET A 268 -15.76 13.43 2.21
CA MET A 268 -14.48 13.59 1.50
C MET A 268 -13.68 12.28 1.48
N GLU A 269 -13.65 11.55 2.60
CA GLU A 269 -13.00 10.26 2.69
C GLU A 269 -13.66 9.22 1.77
N LEU A 270 -14.99 9.15 1.79
CA LEU A 270 -15.76 8.30 0.87
C LEU A 270 -15.50 8.64 -0.60
N LEU A 271 -15.41 9.93 -0.94
CA LEU A 271 -15.08 10.37 -2.29
C LEU A 271 -13.70 9.86 -2.71
N VAL A 272 -12.69 9.95 -1.84
CA VAL A 272 -11.36 9.41 -2.13
C VAL A 272 -11.42 7.90 -2.34
N PHE A 273 -12.18 7.16 -1.51
CA PHE A 273 -12.38 5.71 -1.69
C PHE A 273 -12.97 5.39 -3.06
N VAL A 274 -14.03 6.10 -3.46
CA VAL A 274 -14.69 5.91 -4.76
C VAL A 274 -13.73 6.23 -5.90
N VAL A 275 -12.99 7.33 -5.83
CA VAL A 275 -12.03 7.73 -6.88
C VAL A 275 -10.91 6.70 -7.02
N VAL A 276 -10.34 6.21 -5.91
CA VAL A 276 -9.30 5.17 -5.94
C VAL A 276 -9.85 3.87 -6.55
N THR A 277 -11.03 3.44 -6.12
CA THR A 277 -11.66 2.21 -6.61
C THR A 277 -11.99 2.30 -8.10
N VAL A 278 -12.61 3.39 -8.54
CA VAL A 278 -12.94 3.62 -9.95
C VAL A 278 -11.67 3.73 -10.79
N GLY A 279 -10.65 4.45 -10.31
CA GLY A 279 -9.36 4.56 -10.99
C GLY A 279 -8.70 3.19 -11.21
N LEU A 280 -8.65 2.36 -10.17
CA LEU A 280 -8.14 0.99 -10.27
C LEU A 280 -8.96 0.12 -11.21
N LEU A 281 -10.29 0.20 -11.16
CA LEU A 281 -11.16 -0.54 -12.06
C LEU A 281 -10.94 -0.13 -13.52
N VAL A 282 -10.83 1.17 -13.81
CA VAL A 282 -10.55 1.67 -15.15
C VAL A 282 -9.20 1.14 -15.64
N VAL A 283 -8.14 1.25 -14.84
CA VAL A 283 -6.82 0.70 -15.21
C VAL A 283 -6.89 -0.80 -15.45
N SER A 284 -7.60 -1.55 -14.59
CA SER A 284 -7.70 -3.01 -14.66
C SER A 284 -8.55 -3.52 -15.82
N LEU A 285 -9.49 -2.70 -16.31
CA LEU A 285 -10.30 -3.00 -17.49
C LEU A 285 -9.59 -2.64 -18.79
N LEU A 286 -8.77 -1.58 -18.79
CA LEU A 286 -8.06 -1.11 -19.97
C LEU A 286 -6.73 -1.85 -20.19
N PHE A 287 -6.05 -2.25 -19.11
CA PHE A 287 -4.72 -2.85 -19.15
C PHE A 287 -4.71 -4.18 -18.41
N ASN A 288 -4.51 -5.28 -19.14
CA ASN A 288 -4.39 -6.58 -18.50
C ASN A 288 -3.11 -6.65 -17.67
N ALA A 289 -3.20 -7.20 -16.46
CA ALA A 289 -2.00 -7.40 -15.67
C ALA A 289 -1.11 -8.47 -16.33
N PRO A 290 0.21 -8.26 -16.42
CA PRO A 290 1.11 -9.18 -17.10
C PRO A 290 1.05 -10.58 -16.47
N LEU A 291 1.17 -11.59 -17.32
CA LEU A 291 1.34 -13.00 -16.96
C LEU A 291 2.27 -13.59 -18.02
N GLU A 292 3.43 -14.06 -17.60
CA GLU A 292 4.35 -14.75 -18.50
C GLU A 292 3.96 -16.22 -18.66
N GLU A 293 4.78 -16.98 -19.39
CA GLU A 293 4.67 -18.44 -19.46
C GLU A 293 4.97 -19.08 -18.09
N GLU A 294 4.54 -20.32 -17.92
CA GLU A 294 4.76 -21.10 -16.70
C GLU A 294 6.25 -21.16 -16.37
N ALA A 295 6.57 -21.02 -15.07
CA ALA A 295 7.95 -21.03 -14.61
C ALA A 295 8.66 -22.34 -14.98
N ASN A 296 9.81 -22.22 -15.66
CA ASN A 296 10.69 -23.34 -15.96
C ASN A 296 12.05 -23.12 -15.26
N PRO A 297 12.33 -23.84 -14.16
CA PRO A 297 13.60 -23.72 -13.44
C PRO A 297 14.84 -24.06 -14.27
N LEU A 298 14.67 -24.80 -15.37
CA LEU A 298 15.76 -25.17 -16.29
C LEU A 298 16.04 -24.10 -17.35
N GLN A 299 15.18 -23.09 -17.48
CA GLN A 299 15.31 -22.02 -18.46
C GLN A 299 15.19 -20.64 -17.80
N PRO A 300 16.31 -20.10 -17.29
CA PRO A 300 16.35 -18.77 -16.69
C PRO A 300 15.97 -17.65 -17.67
N SER A 301 15.15 -16.71 -17.20
CA SER A 301 14.89 -15.49 -17.96
C SER A 301 16.18 -14.66 -18.07
N ASN A 302 16.47 -14.13 -19.26
CA ASN A 302 17.68 -13.35 -19.50
C ASN A 302 17.35 -11.99 -20.16
N PRO A 303 17.50 -10.86 -19.45
CA PRO A 303 17.91 -10.73 -18.05
C PRO A 303 16.80 -11.08 -17.05
N SER A 304 17.16 -11.75 -15.95
CA SER A 304 16.27 -11.89 -14.79
C SER A 304 16.17 -10.57 -14.03
N LYS A 305 15.00 -9.94 -14.03
CA LYS A 305 14.75 -8.66 -13.37
C LYS A 305 13.92 -8.86 -12.10
N ALA A 306 14.37 -8.25 -11.00
CA ALA A 306 13.56 -8.08 -9.80
C ALA A 306 12.37 -7.13 -10.10
N PRO A 307 11.34 -7.11 -9.23
CA PRO A 307 10.27 -6.12 -9.34
C PRO A 307 10.85 -4.70 -9.39
N TRP A 308 10.19 -3.78 -10.10
CA TRP A 308 10.78 -2.47 -10.45
C TRP A 308 11.26 -1.67 -9.23
N TYR A 309 10.57 -1.78 -8.09
CA TYR A 309 10.93 -1.11 -6.84
C TYR A 309 12.16 -1.72 -6.14
N PHE A 310 12.64 -2.88 -6.58
CA PHE A 310 13.90 -3.49 -6.14
C PHE A 310 15.01 -3.42 -7.20
N LEU A 311 14.73 -2.96 -8.43
CA LEU A 311 15.75 -2.90 -9.48
C LEU A 311 16.93 -2.00 -9.12
N GLY A 312 16.69 -0.90 -8.40
CA GLY A 312 17.79 -0.06 -7.91
C GLY A 312 18.73 -0.80 -6.95
N LEU A 313 18.18 -1.70 -6.12
CA LEU A 313 19.02 -2.56 -5.25
C LEU A 313 19.74 -3.64 -6.03
N GLN A 314 19.06 -4.30 -6.97
CA GLN A 314 19.68 -5.29 -7.85
C GLN A 314 20.83 -4.68 -8.65
N GLU A 315 20.66 -3.45 -9.12
CA GLU A 315 21.69 -2.68 -9.80
C GLU A 315 22.92 -2.48 -8.93
N LEU A 316 22.76 -2.05 -7.68
CA LEU A 316 23.88 -1.89 -6.74
C LEU A 316 24.56 -3.23 -6.40
N VAL A 317 23.78 -4.30 -6.26
CA VAL A 317 24.27 -5.67 -6.01
C VAL A 317 25.14 -6.16 -7.16
N SER A 318 24.84 -5.79 -8.40
CA SER A 318 25.62 -6.18 -9.59
C SER A 318 27.08 -5.70 -9.54
N TYR A 319 27.36 -4.61 -8.82
CA TYR A 319 28.71 -4.11 -8.58
C TYR A 319 29.33 -4.69 -7.31
N SER A 320 28.52 -4.82 -6.24
CA SER A 320 28.95 -5.44 -5.00
C SER A 320 27.76 -5.95 -4.19
N ALA A 321 27.72 -7.27 -4.01
CA ALA A 321 26.71 -7.95 -3.20
C ALA A 321 26.62 -7.40 -1.77
N PHE A 322 27.76 -7.16 -1.12
CA PHE A 322 27.81 -6.63 0.23
C PHE A 322 27.31 -5.17 0.29
N TRP A 323 27.83 -4.29 -0.56
CA TRP A 323 27.45 -2.88 -0.53
C TRP A 323 26.00 -2.66 -0.94
N GLY A 324 25.58 -3.25 -2.07
CA GLY A 324 24.23 -3.08 -2.61
C GLY A 324 23.17 -3.89 -1.88
N GLY A 325 23.48 -5.11 -1.45
CA GLY A 325 22.53 -6.02 -0.82
C GLY A 325 22.39 -5.84 0.68
N VAL A 326 23.43 -5.35 1.37
CA VAL A 326 23.44 -5.24 2.84
C VAL A 326 23.62 -3.80 3.30
N MET A 327 24.74 -3.17 2.94
CA MET A 327 25.13 -1.91 3.58
C MET A 327 24.19 -0.75 3.21
N VAL A 328 23.96 -0.51 1.92
CA VAL A 328 23.12 0.61 1.47
C VAL A 328 21.69 0.48 2.00
N PRO A 329 20.97 -0.65 1.84
CA PRO A 329 19.65 -0.82 2.44
C PRO A 329 19.65 -0.60 3.96
N THR A 330 20.63 -1.18 4.67
CA THR A 330 20.71 -1.08 6.13
C THR A 330 20.91 0.37 6.57
N VAL A 331 21.84 1.09 5.95
CA VAL A 331 22.10 2.50 6.28
C VAL A 331 20.90 3.37 5.95
N LEU A 332 20.24 3.15 4.81
CA LEU A 332 19.03 3.88 4.45
C LEU A 332 17.90 3.63 5.45
N THR A 333 17.63 2.37 5.82
CA THR A 333 16.61 2.04 6.81
C THR A 333 16.94 2.62 8.19
N LEU A 334 18.18 2.50 8.65
CA LEU A 334 18.61 3.09 9.93
C LEU A 334 18.52 4.61 9.91
N PHE A 335 18.91 5.26 8.80
CA PHE A 335 18.73 6.69 8.63
C PHE A 335 17.27 7.09 8.78
N LEU A 336 16.34 6.38 8.12
CA LEU A 336 14.91 6.63 8.27
C LEU A 336 14.44 6.46 9.72
N LEU A 337 14.84 5.38 10.39
CA LEU A 337 14.43 5.09 11.77
C LEU A 337 14.93 6.14 12.76
N VAL A 338 16.16 6.63 12.57
CA VAL A 338 16.81 7.57 13.50
C VAL A 338 16.45 9.03 13.18
N LEU A 339 16.05 9.34 11.94
CA LEU A 339 15.71 10.68 11.47
C LEU A 339 14.90 11.56 12.45
N PRO A 340 13.74 11.13 12.97
CA PRO A 340 12.93 11.97 13.86
C PRO A 340 13.63 12.29 15.19
N TYR A 341 14.59 11.45 15.59
CA TYR A 341 15.37 11.64 16.81
C TYR A 341 16.62 12.50 16.61
N ILE A 342 16.96 12.85 15.37
CA ILE A 342 18.02 13.82 15.05
C ILE A 342 17.39 15.19 14.75
N ASP A 343 16.37 15.23 13.88
CA ASP A 343 15.70 16.47 13.47
C ASP A 343 14.53 16.82 14.41
N ARG A 344 14.86 17.26 15.64
CA ARG A 344 13.89 17.50 16.73
C ARG A 344 13.26 18.90 16.73
N GLY A 345 13.87 19.86 16.05
CA GLY A 345 13.43 21.26 16.11
C GLY A 345 12.05 21.48 15.49
N PRO A 346 11.21 22.40 16.00
CA PRO A 346 9.85 22.64 15.48
C PRO A 346 9.85 23.32 14.10
N ASP A 347 11.01 23.75 13.61
CA ASP A 347 11.17 24.46 12.37
C ASP A 347 10.74 23.62 11.15
N GLY A 348 9.85 24.19 10.33
CA GLY A 348 9.38 23.60 9.07
C GLY A 348 8.36 22.48 9.20
N VAL A 349 7.78 22.25 10.39
CA VAL A 349 6.69 21.29 10.59
C VAL A 349 5.43 21.76 9.84
N GLY A 350 4.85 20.88 9.02
CA GLY A 350 3.63 21.17 8.25
C GLY A 350 3.82 22.16 7.09
N GLU A 351 5.07 22.50 6.76
CA GLU A 351 5.43 23.41 5.67
C GLU A 351 6.17 22.65 4.58
N TRP A 352 5.70 22.78 3.34
CA TRP A 352 6.42 22.26 2.18
C TRP A 352 7.70 23.08 1.95
N PHE A 353 8.82 22.40 1.78
CA PHE A 353 10.10 23.00 1.39
C PHE A 353 10.57 24.14 2.32
N ALA A 354 10.39 23.98 3.64
CA ALA A 354 10.78 24.99 4.62
C ALA A 354 12.27 25.38 4.48
N ARG A 355 12.56 26.68 4.33
CA ARG A 355 13.94 27.18 4.12
C ARG A 355 14.92 26.73 5.21
N LYS A 356 14.46 26.66 6.46
CA LYS A 356 15.27 26.21 7.60
C LYS A 356 15.67 24.73 7.52
N ARG A 357 15.01 23.94 6.67
CA ARG A 357 15.30 22.52 6.42
C ARG A 357 15.94 22.29 5.05
N LEU A 358 16.39 23.34 4.36
CA LEU A 358 16.86 23.25 2.97
C LEU A 358 17.99 22.21 2.80
N GLY A 359 18.94 22.14 3.72
CA GLY A 359 20.02 21.14 3.67
C GLY A 359 19.50 19.69 3.71
N MET A 360 18.57 19.40 4.63
CA MET A 360 17.94 18.07 4.73
C MET A 360 17.07 17.76 3.51
N ILE A 361 16.37 18.77 2.97
CA ILE A 361 15.57 18.64 1.75
C ILE A 361 16.45 18.32 0.56
N ILE A 362 17.58 19.02 0.38
CA ILE A 362 18.52 18.76 -0.72
C ILE A 362 19.10 17.36 -0.60
N LEU A 363 19.58 16.97 0.58
CA LEU A 363 20.12 15.63 0.83
C LEU A 363 19.10 14.54 0.48
N TRP A 364 17.86 14.70 0.96
CA TRP A 364 16.78 13.76 0.68
C TRP A 364 16.43 13.71 -0.80
N SER A 365 16.30 14.85 -1.47
CA SER A 365 16.04 14.91 -2.91
C SER A 365 17.13 14.20 -3.71
N LEU A 366 18.40 14.41 -3.38
CA LEU A 366 19.52 13.72 -4.04
C LEU A 366 19.47 12.21 -3.83
N LEU A 367 19.13 11.75 -2.63
CA LEU A 367 18.96 10.33 -2.31
C LEU A 367 17.81 9.71 -3.11
N LEU A 368 16.66 10.39 -3.20
CA LEU A 368 15.53 9.94 -4.01
C LEU A 368 15.89 9.90 -5.50
N ILE A 369 16.59 10.92 -6.01
CA ILE A 369 17.07 10.94 -7.39
C ILE A 369 18.00 9.74 -7.63
N GLY A 370 18.92 9.44 -6.72
CA GLY A 370 19.78 8.25 -6.82
C GLY A 370 19.00 6.93 -6.89
N ILE A 371 17.96 6.78 -6.04
CA ILE A 371 17.07 5.61 -6.07
C ILE A 371 16.35 5.52 -7.43
N VAL A 372 15.77 6.61 -7.91
CA VAL A 372 15.05 6.64 -9.19
C VAL A 372 16.00 6.35 -10.35
N VAL A 373 17.18 6.96 -10.38
CA VAL A 373 18.17 6.75 -11.44
C VAL A 373 18.63 5.30 -11.49
N THR A 374 18.93 4.68 -10.34
CA THR A 374 19.34 3.26 -10.30
C THR A 374 18.21 2.32 -10.74
N ILE A 375 16.95 2.62 -10.37
CA ILE A 375 15.78 1.90 -10.90
C ILE A 375 15.71 2.05 -12.43
N LEU A 376 15.81 3.27 -12.97
CA LEU A 376 15.74 3.52 -14.41
C LEU A 376 16.86 2.80 -15.18
N ILE A 377 18.07 2.74 -14.62
CA ILE A 377 19.18 1.95 -15.17
C ILE A 377 18.78 0.47 -15.26
N GLY A 378 18.30 -0.12 -14.16
CA GLY A 378 17.83 -1.51 -14.15
C GLY A 378 16.68 -1.79 -15.13
N VAL A 379 15.74 -0.86 -15.27
CA VAL A 379 14.59 -1.01 -16.17
C VAL A 379 15.03 -0.93 -17.64
N TYR A 380 15.72 0.14 -18.02
CA TYR A 380 15.89 0.51 -19.44
C TYR A 380 17.28 0.24 -20.01
N PHE A 381 18.31 0.11 -19.15
CA PHE A 381 19.70 0.01 -19.59
C PHE A 381 20.34 -1.35 -19.32
N ARG A 382 19.66 -2.26 -18.60
CA ARG A 382 20.14 -3.62 -18.36
C ARG A 382 19.49 -4.63 -19.30
N GLY A 383 20.31 -5.22 -20.16
CA GLY A 383 19.96 -6.27 -21.14
C GLY A 383 20.55 -7.64 -20.76
N PRO A 384 20.75 -8.55 -21.73
CA PRO A 384 21.23 -9.91 -21.46
C PRO A 384 22.49 -9.97 -20.60
N ASN A 385 22.53 -10.93 -19.68
CA ASN A 385 23.59 -11.14 -18.69
C ASN A 385 23.84 -9.92 -17.78
N TRP A 386 22.81 -9.09 -17.58
CA TRP A 386 22.89 -7.82 -16.86
C TRP A 386 23.89 -6.81 -17.46
N ASN A 387 24.24 -6.96 -18.73
CA ASN A 387 25.12 -6.01 -19.42
C ASN A 387 24.41 -4.68 -19.66
N PHE A 388 25.20 -3.60 -19.72
CA PHE A 388 24.71 -2.27 -19.99
C PHE A 388 24.50 -2.07 -21.49
N TYR A 389 23.29 -1.65 -21.87
CA TYR A 389 22.92 -1.28 -23.24
C TYR A 389 22.24 0.07 -23.23
N TRP A 390 22.52 0.89 -24.24
CA TRP A 390 21.71 2.07 -24.49
C TRP A 390 20.33 1.65 -25.02
N PRO A 391 19.23 2.38 -24.72
CA PRO A 391 17.89 2.04 -25.17
C PRO A 391 17.72 1.94 -26.69
N TRP A 392 18.64 2.54 -27.46
CA TRP A 392 18.67 2.50 -28.92
C TRP A 392 19.62 1.43 -29.50
N ASN A 393 20.28 0.62 -28.66
CA ASN A 393 21.11 -0.50 -29.11
C ASN A 393 20.26 -1.78 -29.25
N ALA A 394 20.44 -2.51 -30.34
CA ALA A 394 19.87 -3.86 -30.46
C ALA A 394 20.54 -4.80 -29.46
N TRP A 395 19.75 -5.65 -28.81
CA TRP A 395 20.28 -6.72 -27.96
C TRP A 395 20.63 -7.92 -28.84
N PRO A 396 21.73 -8.64 -28.54
CA PRO A 396 21.93 -9.96 -29.13
C PRO A 396 20.70 -10.81 -28.77
N GLY A 397 20.13 -11.50 -29.77
CA GLY A 397 19.06 -12.45 -29.52
C GLY A 397 19.54 -13.60 -28.63
N PRO A 398 18.63 -14.42 -28.08
CA PRO A 398 19.03 -15.68 -27.47
C PRO A 398 19.65 -16.55 -28.58
N ASP A 399 20.95 -16.82 -28.48
CA ASP A 399 21.65 -17.82 -29.30
C ASP A 399 21.23 -19.25 -28.90
#